data_AF-A0AAU9V3C5-F1
#
_entry.id   AF-A0AAU9V3C5-F1
#
_cell.length_a   1.000
_cell.length_b   1.000
_cell.length_c   1.000
_cell.angle_alpha   90.00
_cell.angle_beta   90.00
_cell.angle_gamma   90.00
#
_symmetry.space_group_name_H-M   'P 1'
#
loop_
_entity.id
_entity.type
_entity.pdbx_description
1 polymer ?
#
loop_
_entity_poly.entity_id
_entity_poly.type
_entity_poly.pdbx_seq_one_letter_code
_entity_poly.pdbx_strand_id
1 'polypeptide(L)'
;MSKALKTYSSIQRLADGLTESWLHERFGTPTLRRDIKATIKYILKIDEAASSSTQEQTKKRKICGFCPYKKRKMTKYSCYLCKKPICGEHTVPTCK
;
A
#
# COMPACT_ATOMS: atom_id res chain seq x y z
N MET A 1 6.58 38.22 -14.66
CA MET A 1 6.10 36.82 -14.57
C MET A 1 6.76 36.14 -13.36
N SER A 2 6.27 36.32 -12.13
CA SER A 2 6.96 35.73 -10.94
C SER A 2 6.26 35.80 -9.57
N LYS A 3 5.14 36.54 -9.39
CA LYS A 3 4.45 36.60 -8.07
C LYS A 3 3.58 35.37 -7.77
N ALA A 4 2.86 34.84 -8.76
CA ALA A 4 1.92 33.72 -8.57
C ALA A 4 2.59 32.38 -8.21
N LEU A 5 3.80 32.13 -8.72
CA LEU A 5 4.61 30.94 -8.37
C LEU A 5 5.05 30.96 -6.90
N LYS A 6 5.37 32.14 -6.36
CA LYS A 6 5.74 32.28 -4.94
C LYS A 6 4.56 31.97 -4.02
N THR A 7 3.37 32.51 -4.30
CA THR A 7 2.16 32.27 -3.47
C THR A 7 1.74 30.81 -3.45
N TYR A 8 1.80 30.12 -4.59
CA TYR A 8 1.48 28.69 -4.65
C TYR A 8 2.43 27.84 -3.79
N SER A 9 3.74 28.09 -3.89
CA SER A 9 4.74 27.36 -3.08
C SER A 9 4.57 27.60 -1.56
N SER A 10 4.14 28.78 -1.15
CA SER A 10 3.87 29.09 0.26
C SER A 10 2.66 28.33 0.81
N ILE A 11 1.58 28.22 0.02
CA ILE A 11 0.39 27.46 0.40
C ILE A 11 0.71 25.97 0.50
N GLN A 12 1.51 25.44 -0.44
CA GLN A 12 1.91 24.05 -0.42
C GLN A 12 2.73 23.70 0.83
N ARG A 13 3.70 24.55 1.20
CA ARG A 13 4.47 24.38 2.45
C ARG A 13 3.60 24.42 3.71
N LEU A 14 2.59 25.30 3.73
CA LEU A 14 1.64 25.36 4.84
C LEU A 14 0.79 24.09 4.92
N ALA A 15 0.30 23.60 3.79
CA ALA A 15 -0.47 22.36 3.71
C ALA A 15 0.37 21.14 4.15
N ASP A 16 1.63 21.07 3.71
CA ASP A 16 2.55 20.00 4.13
C ASP A 16 2.75 20.03 5.66
N GLY A 17 3.03 21.20 6.25
CA GLY A 17 3.22 21.33 7.69
C GLY A 17 1.98 21.02 8.53
N LEU A 18 0.78 21.36 8.05
CA LEU A 18 -0.47 21.04 8.74
C LEU A 18 -0.81 19.54 8.69
N THR A 19 -0.39 18.85 7.63
CA THR A 19 -0.74 17.44 7.40
C THR A 19 0.32 16.47 7.93
N GLU A 20 1.55 16.92 8.14
CA GLU A 20 2.69 16.10 8.55
C GLU A 20 2.42 15.26 9.82
N SER A 21 1.94 15.88 10.90
CA SER A 21 1.66 15.20 12.17
C SER A 21 0.62 14.08 12.01
N TRP A 22 -0.47 14.38 11.30
CA TRP A 22 -1.52 13.41 11.01
C TRP A 22 -1.05 12.28 10.10
N LEU A 23 -0.18 12.58 9.12
CA LEU A 23 0.40 11.58 8.23
C LEU A 23 1.29 10.59 8.99
N HIS A 24 2.07 11.06 9.97
CA HIS A 24 2.87 10.20 10.85
C HIS A 24 1.98 9.25 11.68
N GLU A 25 0.94 9.77 12.32
CA GLU A 25 -0.01 8.96 13.10
C GLU A 25 -0.69 7.91 12.20
N ARG A 26 -1.16 8.33 11.02
CA ARG A 26 -1.82 7.46 10.05
C ARG A 26 -0.88 6.37 9.52
N PHE A 27 0.39 6.67 9.30
CA PHE A 27 1.39 5.69 8.85
C PHE A 27 1.56 4.54 9.84
N GLY A 28 1.40 4.80 11.14
CA GLY A 28 1.44 3.80 12.21
C GLY A 28 0.28 2.79 12.17
N THR A 29 -0.82 3.09 11.47
CA THR A 29 -2.01 2.23 11.44
C THR A 29 -1.73 0.90 10.70
N PRO A 30 -1.92 -0.28 11.34
CA PRO A 30 -1.58 -1.57 10.75
C PRO A 30 -2.55 -2.02 9.65
N THR A 31 -3.78 -1.52 9.67
CA THR A 31 -4.83 -1.84 8.69
C THR A 31 -4.78 -0.96 7.44
N LEU A 32 -3.89 0.04 7.42
CA LEU A 32 -3.76 0.95 6.28
C LEU A 32 -3.31 0.18 5.04
N ARG A 33 -3.95 0.48 3.91
CA ARG A 33 -3.60 -0.15 2.64
C ARG A 33 -2.15 0.18 2.27
N ARG A 34 -1.48 -0.80 1.66
CA ARG A 34 -0.04 -0.75 1.33
C ARG A 34 0.31 0.35 0.35
N ASP A 35 -0.56 0.59 -0.63
CA ASP A 35 -0.42 1.66 -1.62
C ASP A 35 -0.44 3.04 -0.94
N ILE A 36 -1.44 3.29 -0.09
CA ILE A 36 -1.53 4.54 0.67
C ILE A 36 -0.32 4.68 1.59
N LYS A 37 0.09 3.60 2.27
CA LYS A 37 1.27 3.62 3.14
C LYS A 37 2.56 3.94 2.37
N ALA A 38 2.71 3.47 1.13
CA ALA A 38 3.83 3.81 0.25
C ALA A 38 3.80 5.29 -0.18
N THR A 39 2.63 5.84 -0.50
CA THR A 39 2.48 7.27 -0.81
C THR A 39 2.83 8.14 0.39
N ILE A 40 2.34 7.80 1.59
CA ILE A 40 2.65 8.55 2.82
C ILE A 40 4.15 8.47 3.11
N LYS A 41 4.77 7.29 2.95
CA LYS A 41 6.22 7.11 3.10
C LYS A 41 7.01 8.03 2.16
N TYR A 42 6.59 8.13 0.91
CA TYR A 42 7.20 9.01 -0.09
C TYR A 42 7.07 10.49 0.29
N ILE A 43 5.90 10.92 0.74
CA ILE A 43 5.64 12.31 1.17
C ILE A 43 6.50 12.67 2.38
N LEU A 44 6.55 11.81 3.40
CA LEU A 44 7.31 12.03 4.64
C LEU A 44 8.82 11.79 4.49
N LYS A 45 9.30 11.34 3.32
CA LYS A 45 10.71 11.02 3.06
C LYS A 45 11.34 10.11 4.12
N ILE A 46 10.58 9.12 4.58
CA ILE A 46 11.08 8.14 5.56
C ILE A 46 11.98 7.16 4.80
N ASP A 47 13.30 7.36 4.90
CA ASP A 47 14.30 6.41 4.41
C ASP A 47 14.19 5.12 5.21
N GLU A 48 13.93 4.00 4.53
CA GLU A 48 14.01 2.70 5.17
C GLU A 48 15.48 2.38 5.41
N ALA A 49 15.94 2.59 6.65
CA ALA A 49 17.06 1.79 7.14
C ALA A 49 16.64 0.32 6.95
N ALA A 50 17.31 -0.37 6.03
CA ALA A 50 16.99 -1.71 5.62
C ALA A 50 17.06 -2.68 6.82
N SER A 51 15.96 -2.83 7.55
CA SER A 51 15.78 -3.96 8.45
C SER A 51 15.38 -5.15 7.59
N SER A 52 16.37 -5.75 6.94
CA SER A 52 16.29 -7.08 6.36
C SER A 52 16.14 -8.11 7.47
N SER A 53 14.96 -8.15 8.10
CA SER A 53 14.53 -9.36 8.78
C SER A 53 13.56 -10.06 7.84
N THR A 54 14.12 -10.99 7.08
CA THR A 54 13.36 -12.10 6.49
C THR A 54 12.84 -12.94 7.65
N GLN A 55 11.92 -12.40 8.44
CA GLN A 55 11.12 -13.23 9.32
C GLN A 55 10.32 -14.13 8.38
N GLU A 56 10.52 -15.43 8.53
CA GLU A 56 9.67 -16.50 8.01
C GLU A 56 8.24 -16.24 8.52
N GLN A 57 7.56 -15.30 7.88
CA GLN A 57 6.15 -15.06 8.13
C GLN A 57 5.45 -16.26 7.55
N THR A 58 5.06 -17.18 8.43
CA THR A 58 3.99 -18.15 8.21
C THR A 58 3.02 -17.56 7.21
N LYS A 59 2.96 -18.13 5.99
CA LYS A 59 2.24 -17.53 4.85
C LYS A 59 0.76 -17.37 5.22
N LYS A 60 0.42 -16.22 5.82
CA LYS A 60 -0.95 -15.92 6.25
C LYS A 60 -1.83 -16.02 5.02
N ARG A 61 -2.93 -16.78 5.14
CA ARG A 61 -3.89 -16.95 4.06
C ARG A 61 -4.37 -15.56 3.63
N LYS A 62 -4.39 -15.34 2.31
CA LYS A 62 -4.81 -14.07 1.71
C LYS A 62 -6.22 -14.19 1.17
N ILE A 63 -6.91 -13.07 1.02
CA ILE A 63 -8.22 -12.99 0.38
C ILE A 63 -8.03 -12.99 -1.14
N CYS A 64 -8.93 -13.63 -1.87
CA CYS A 64 -8.96 -13.58 -3.33
C CYS A 64 -9.12 -12.14 -3.84
N GLY A 65 -8.22 -11.71 -4.74
CA GLY A 65 -8.25 -10.36 -5.31
C GLY A 65 -9.31 -10.12 -6.38
N PHE A 66 -9.99 -11.17 -6.85
CA PHE A 66 -11.03 -11.10 -7.88
C PHE A 66 -12.45 -11.19 -7.31
N CYS A 67 -12.59 -11.73 -6.09
CA CYS A 67 -13.88 -11.75 -5.41
C CYS A 67 -14.27 -10.34 -4.95
N PRO A 68 -15.58 -10.02 -4.92
CA PRO A 68 -16.08 -8.86 -4.21
C PRO A 68 -15.56 -8.83 -2.76
N TYR A 69 -15.11 -7.65 -2.31
CA TYR A 69 -14.49 -7.49 -0.98
C TYR A 69 -15.36 -8.05 0.16
N LYS A 70 -16.69 -7.87 0.07
CA LYS A 70 -17.66 -8.36 1.07
C LYS A 70 -17.59 -9.87 1.31
N LYS A 71 -17.25 -10.67 0.29
CA LYS A 71 -17.19 -12.14 0.41
C LYS A 71 -15.97 -12.63 1.19
N ARG A 72 -14.89 -11.83 1.26
CA ARG A 72 -13.63 -12.14 1.97
C ARG A 72 -13.12 -13.58 1.77
N LYS A 73 -13.29 -14.15 0.58
CA LYS A 73 -12.96 -15.55 0.29
C LYS A 73 -11.46 -15.80 0.43
N MET A 74 -11.09 -16.60 1.43
CA MET A 74 -9.70 -16.95 1.71
C MET A 74 -9.16 -17.94 0.69
N THR A 75 -7.88 -17.81 0.33
CA THR A 75 -7.21 -18.71 -0.60
C THR A 75 -5.78 -19.02 -0.18
N LYS A 76 -5.33 -20.22 -0.57
CA LYS A 76 -3.93 -20.66 -0.50
C LYS A 76 -3.18 -20.47 -1.82
N TYR A 77 -3.91 -20.24 -2.91
CA TYR A 77 -3.37 -20.22 -4.26
C TYR A 77 -3.10 -18.79 -4.74
N SER A 78 -2.06 -18.64 -5.55
CA SER A 78 -1.75 -17.41 -6.28
C SER A 78 -1.72 -17.68 -7.78
N CYS A 79 -2.14 -16.70 -8.57
CA CYS A 79 -2.09 -16.76 -10.02
C CYS A 79 -0.65 -16.96 -10.48
N TYR A 80 -0.42 -17.90 -11.40
CA TYR A 80 0.92 -18.17 -11.92
C TYR A 80 1.52 -16.95 -12.63
N LEU A 81 0.71 -16.21 -13.40
CA LEU A 81 1.11 -15.05 -14.21
C LEU A 81 1.36 -13.80 -13.35
N CYS A 82 0.38 -13.39 -12.55
CA CYS A 82 0.44 -12.10 -11.83
C CYS A 82 0.71 -12.22 -10.32
N LYS A 83 0.87 -13.44 -9.78
CA LYS A 83 1.09 -13.75 -8.35
C LYS A 83 0.01 -13.23 -7.39
N LYS A 84 -1.11 -12.70 -7.89
CA LYS A 84 -2.25 -12.26 -7.06
C LYS A 84 -2.96 -13.47 -6.42
N PRO A 85 -3.42 -13.37 -5.16
CA PRO A 85 -4.18 -14.43 -4.52
C PRO A 85 -5.52 -14.67 -5.24
N ILE A 86 -5.81 -15.93 -5.57
CA ILE A 86 -6.96 -16.32 -6.39
C ILE A 86 -7.68 -17.53 -5.80
N CYS A 87 -9.01 -17.53 -5.74
CA CYS A 87 -9.79 -18.69 -5.25
C CYS A 87 -10.13 -19.65 -6.39
N GLY A 88 -10.55 -20.88 -6.07
CA GLY A 88 -10.86 -21.93 -7.05
C GLY A 88 -11.87 -21.54 -8.14
N GLU A 89 -12.85 -20.68 -7.84
CA GLU A 89 -13.81 -20.18 -8.84
C GLU A 89 -13.19 -19.25 -9.90
N HIS A 90 -12.10 -18.55 -9.55
CA HIS A 90 -11.44 -17.61 -10.46
C HIS A 90 -10.17 -18.22 -11.08
N THR A 91 -9.78 -19.43 -10.68
CA THR A 91 -8.62 -20.12 -11.26
C THR A 91 -9.01 -20.79 -12.57
N VAL A 92 -8.15 -20.64 -13.57
CA VAL A 92 -8.16 -21.47 -14.78
C VAL A 92 -6.90 -22.34 -14.74
N PRO A 93 -7.00 -23.66 -14.90
CA PRO A 93 -5.83 -24.52 -14.98
C PRO A 93 -5.04 -24.18 -16.25
N THR A 94 -3.73 -24.04 -16.13
CA THR A 94 -2.83 -23.79 -17.26
C THR A 94 -1.72 -24.84 -17.23
N CYS A 95 -1.33 -25.35 -18.40
CA CYS A 95 -0.07 -26.11 -18.51
C CYS A 95 1.13 -25.16 -18.32
N LYS A 96 2.29 -25.73 -18.01
CA LYS A 96 3.54 -24.98 -17.94
C LYS A 96 3.97 -24.54 -19.33
#